data_AF-A0A1Q9A2Y0-F1
#
_entry.id   AF-A0A1Q9A2Y0-F1
#
_cell.length_a   1.000
_cell.length_b   1.000
_cell.length_c   1.000
_cell.angle_alpha   90.00
_cell.angle_beta   90.00
_cell.angle_gamma   90.00
#
_symmetry.space_group_name_H-M   'P 1'
#
loop_
_entity.id
_entity.type
_entity.pdbx_description
1 polymer ?
#
loop_
_entity_poly.entity_id
_entity_poly.type
_entity_poly.pdbx_seq_one_letter_code
_entity_poly.pdbx_strand_id
1 'polypeptide(L)'
;MIPLASNPAVTEPKTTLTQAQQSALLAIRFYRFNSRARGRWRVGNDTVATATIKALIGHGLVIERGGQNPLTLTRAGELAADKLKG
;
A
#
# COMPACT_ATOMS: atom_id res chain seq x y z
N MET A 1 5.00 0.32 17.04
CA MET A 1 3.78 -0.08 16.31
C MET A 1 2.71 0.97 16.59
N ILE A 2 2.07 1.53 15.56
CA ILE A 2 0.97 2.49 15.74
C ILE A 2 -0.34 1.67 15.90
N PRO A 3 -1.16 1.91 16.94
CA PRO A 3 -2.45 1.26 17.08
C PRO A 3 -3.33 1.51 15.86
N LEU A 4 -4.00 0.48 15.35
CA LEU A 4 -4.86 0.57 14.15
C LEU A 4 -5.92 1.67 14.27
N ALA A 5 -6.46 1.86 15.48
CA ALA A 5 -7.47 2.87 15.79
C ALA A 5 -6.93 4.32 15.81
N SER A 6 -5.61 4.49 15.92
CA SER A 6 -4.95 5.81 15.96
C SER A 6 -4.23 6.14 14.66
N ASN A 7 -4.31 5.28 13.64
CA ASN A 7 -3.66 5.52 12.36
C ASN A 7 -4.62 6.24 11.40
N PRO A 8 -4.38 7.53 11.07
CA PRO A 8 -5.25 8.29 10.17
C PRO A 8 -5.35 7.65 8.78
N ALA A 9 -4.32 6.94 8.35
CA ALA A 9 -4.31 6.22 7.08
C ALA A 9 -5.26 5.00 7.06
N VAL A 10 -5.76 4.56 8.22
CA VAL A 10 -6.77 3.49 8.38
C VAL A 10 -8.13 4.06 8.77
N THR A 11 -8.18 5.11 9.59
CA THR A 11 -9.45 5.71 9.99
C THR A 11 -10.06 6.52 8.85
N GLU A 12 -9.26 7.33 8.16
CA GLU A 12 -9.65 8.20 7.04
C GLU A 12 -8.65 8.13 5.88
N PRO A 13 -8.62 7.01 5.13
CA PRO A 13 -7.67 6.82 4.05
C PRO A 13 -7.86 7.80 2.88
N LYS A 14 -9.09 8.28 2.64
CA LYS A 14 -9.40 9.21 1.52
C LYS A 14 -8.79 10.60 1.71
N THR A 15 -8.71 11.09 2.94
CA THR A 15 -8.16 12.41 3.30
C THR A 15 -6.67 12.35 3.62
N THR A 16 -6.21 11.22 4.18
CA THR A 16 -4.82 11.06 4.62
C THR A 16 -3.87 10.63 3.50
N LEU A 17 -4.32 9.75 2.60
CA LEU A 17 -3.49 9.23 1.51
C LEU A 17 -3.70 10.06 0.25
N THR A 18 -2.62 10.29 -0.49
CA THR A 18 -2.73 10.86 -1.84
C THR A 18 -3.37 9.88 -2.81
N GLN A 19 -3.95 10.38 -3.90
CA GLN A 19 -4.60 9.52 -4.91
C GLN A 19 -3.66 8.44 -5.44
N ALA A 20 -2.36 8.75 -5.61
CA ALA A 20 -1.35 7.78 -6.02
C ALA A 20 -1.12 6.67 -4.97
N GLN A 21 -1.16 7.01 -3.68
CA GLN A 21 -1.05 6.04 -2.59
C GLN A 21 -2.30 5.17 -2.48
N GLN A 22 -3.49 5.75 -2.66
CA GLN A 22 -4.76 5.01 -2.67
C GLN A 22 -4.79 3.99 -3.81
N SER A 23 -4.48 4.41 -5.03
CA SER A 23 -4.41 3.51 -6.19
C SER A 23 -3.36 2.43 -6.00
N ALA A 24 -2.18 2.76 -5.48
CA ALA A 24 -1.14 1.78 -5.19
C ALA A 24 -1.59 0.76 -4.14
N LEU A 25 -2.25 1.19 -3.06
CA LEU A 25 -2.77 0.30 -2.03
C LEU A 25 -3.79 -0.68 -2.60
N LEU A 26 -4.71 -0.19 -3.43
CA LEU A 26 -5.71 -1.01 -4.12
C LEU A 26 -5.07 -1.98 -5.12
N ALA A 27 -4.07 -1.53 -5.88
CA ALA A 27 -3.32 -2.36 -6.81
C ALA A 27 -2.59 -3.49 -6.09
N ILE A 28 -1.92 -3.21 -4.96
CA ILE A 28 -1.22 -4.25 -4.15
C ILE A 28 -2.22 -5.26 -3.60
N ARG A 29 -3.44 -4.83 -3.24
CA ARG A 29 -4.50 -5.74 -2.80
C ARG A 29 -4.98 -6.65 -3.92
N PHE A 30 -5.17 -6.09 -5.11
CA PHE A 30 -5.78 -6.78 -6.23
C PHE A 30 -4.80 -7.72 -6.93
N TYR A 31 -3.58 -7.24 -7.18
CA TYR A 31 -2.56 -8.00 -7.88
C TYR A 31 -1.72 -8.82 -6.91
N ARG A 32 -1.76 -10.14 -7.11
CA ARG A 32 -0.89 -11.07 -6.40
C ARG A 32 0.59 -10.87 -6.74
N PHE A 33 0.89 -10.36 -7.94
CA PHE A 33 2.25 -10.22 -8.43
C PHE A 33 2.77 -8.80 -8.27
N ASN A 34 3.92 -8.67 -7.62
CA ASN A 34 4.64 -7.41 -7.58
C ASN A 34 6.16 -7.65 -7.56
N SER A 35 6.91 -6.70 -8.13
CA SER A 35 8.35 -6.79 -8.25
C SER A 35 8.97 -5.41 -8.36
N ARG A 36 10.25 -5.31 -8.00
CA ARG A 36 11.02 -4.08 -8.13
C ARG A 36 11.65 -4.02 -9.53
N ALA A 37 11.40 -2.95 -10.27
CA ALA A 37 11.89 -2.77 -11.63
C ALA A 37 12.47 -1.36 -11.83
N ARG A 38 13.78 -1.26 -12.11
CA ARG A 38 14.50 -0.01 -12.47
C ARG A 38 14.15 1.19 -11.58
N GLY A 39 14.15 1.00 -10.26
CA GLY A 39 13.88 2.09 -9.30
C GLY A 39 12.39 2.44 -9.11
N ARG A 40 11.49 1.66 -9.69
CA ARG A 40 10.03 1.71 -9.46
C ARG A 40 9.53 0.34 -9.03
N TRP A 41 8.29 0.29 -8.56
CA TRP A 41 7.58 -0.94 -8.26
C TRP A 41 6.61 -1.27 -9.37
N ARG A 42 6.61 -2.52 -9.83
CA ARG A 42 5.56 -3.08 -10.65
C ARG A 42 4.61 -3.85 -9.76
N VAL A 43 3.32 -3.55 -9.88
CA VAL A 43 2.24 -4.24 -9.16
C VAL A 43 1.23 -4.63 -10.22
N GLY A 44 1.24 -5.90 -10.62
CA GLY A 44 0.56 -6.35 -11.84
C GLY A 44 1.00 -5.54 -13.05
N ASN A 45 0.04 -4.84 -13.67
CA ASN A 45 0.27 -3.96 -14.82
C ASN A 45 0.64 -2.52 -14.43
N ASP A 46 0.47 -2.16 -13.14
CA ASP A 46 0.68 -0.79 -12.68
C ASP A 46 2.14 -0.54 -12.32
N THR A 47 2.61 0.67 -12.64
CA THR A 47 3.92 1.16 -12.24
C THR A 47 3.77 2.18 -11.13
N VAL A 48 4.28 1.85 -9.95
CA VAL A 48 4.19 2.66 -8.74
C VAL A 48 5.56 3.24 -8.41
N ALA A 49 5.61 4.53 -8.08
CA ALA A 49 6.84 5.17 -7.66
C ALA A 49 7.34 4.59 -6.32
N THR A 50 8.65 4.46 -6.18
CA THR A 50 9.26 3.97 -4.93
C THR A 50 8.93 4.87 -3.74
N ALA A 51 8.80 6.18 -3.93
CA ALA A 51 8.37 7.11 -2.89
C ALA A 51 6.96 6.77 -2.37
N THR A 52 6.04 6.41 -3.26
CA THR A 52 4.67 6.01 -2.89
C THR A 52 4.66 4.75 -2.03
N ILE A 53 5.41 3.72 -2.41
CA ILE A 53 5.52 2.48 -1.63
C ILE A 53 6.18 2.74 -0.27
N LYS A 54 7.26 3.53 -0.23
CA LYS A 54 7.90 3.92 1.04
C LYS A 54 6.94 4.67 1.96
N ALA A 55 6.11 5.56 1.43
CA ALA A 55 5.11 6.24 2.23
C ALA A 55 4.06 5.27 2.78
N LEU A 56 3.56 4.32 1.97
CA LEU A 56 2.63 3.28 2.42
C LEU A 56 3.24 2.38 3.51
N ILE A 57 4.54 2.07 3.41
CA ILE A 57 5.29 1.36 4.47
C ILE A 57 5.41 2.25 5.71
N GLY A 58 5.69 3.54 5.56
CA GLY A 58 5.76 4.51 6.66
C GLY A 58 4.43 4.67 7.40
N HIS A 59 3.30 4.58 6.70
CA HIS A 59 1.97 4.52 7.29
C HIS A 59 1.62 3.15 7.89
N GLY A 60 2.49 2.15 7.77
CA GLY A 60 2.26 0.80 8.27
C GLY A 60 1.17 0.03 7.52
N LEU A 61 0.82 0.45 6.30
CA LEU A 61 -0.21 -0.17 5.46
C LEU A 61 0.34 -1.31 4.60
N VAL A 62 1.61 -1.21 4.22
CA VAL A 62 2.33 -2.18 3.40
C VAL A 62 3.60 -2.61 4.12
N ILE A 63 4.01 -3.85 3.92
CA ILE A 63 5.32 -4.36 4.32
C ILE A 63 6.05 -4.90 3.10
N GLU A 64 7.35 -4.63 3.04
CA GLU A 64 8.27 -5.22 2.06
C GLU A 64 8.91 -6.47 2.68
N ARG A 65 8.57 -7.63 2.14
CA ARG A 65 9.17 -8.95 2.42
C ARG A 65 10.13 -9.28 1.27
N GLY A 66 11.26 -9.92 1.53
CA GLY A 66 12.13 -10.39 0.44
C GLY A 66 11.47 -11.51 -0.38
N GLY A 67 11.98 -11.75 -1.60
CA GLY A 67 11.58 -12.91 -2.42
C GLY A 67 10.54 -12.61 -3.50
N GLN A 68 9.71 -13.61 -3.83
CA GLN A 68 8.61 -13.45 -4.79
C GLN A 68 7.46 -12.67 -4.14
N ASN A 69 6.99 -11.62 -4.83
CA ASN A 69 5.95 -10.69 -4.37
C ASN A 69 6.35 -9.94 -3.09
N PRO A 70 7.32 -9.01 -3.18
CA PRO A 70 7.86 -8.37 -2.00
C PRO A 70 6.83 -7.57 -1.21
N LEU A 71 5.86 -6.95 -1.85
CA LEU A 71 4.87 -6.11 -1.20
C LEU A 71 3.69 -6.95 -0.73
N THR A 72 3.41 -6.87 0.57
CA THR A 72 2.24 -7.47 1.21
C THR A 72 1.51 -6.41 2.01
N LEU A 73 0.17 -6.42 1.98
CA LEU A 73 -0.63 -5.55 2.85
C LEU A 73 -0.55 -6.02 4.29
N THR A 74 -0.53 -5.06 5.21
CA THR A 74 -0.78 -5.35 6.62
C THR A 74 -2.29 -5.40 6.88
N ARG A 75 -2.68 -5.86 8.06
CA ARG A 75 -4.08 -5.75 8.54
C ARG A 75 -4.60 -4.31 8.44
N ALA A 76 -3.73 -3.31 8.68
CA ALA A 76 -4.04 -1.90 8.53
C ALA A 76 -4.32 -1.53 7.06
N GLY A 77 -3.46 -2.00 6.15
CA GLY A 77 -3.61 -1.78 4.70
C GLY A 77 -4.86 -2.43 4.13
N GLU A 78 -5.23 -3.63 4.60
CA GLU A 78 -6.48 -4.29 4.21
C GLU A 78 -7.70 -3.47 4.62
N LEU A 79 -7.76 -3.04 5.88
CA LEU A 79 -8.84 -2.19 6.39
C LEU A 79 -8.93 -0.84 5.66
N ALA A 80 -7.79 -0.20 5.41
CA ALA A 80 -7.72 1.03 4.64
C ALA A 80 -8.22 0.83 3.20
N ALA A 81 -7.84 -0.28 2.55
CA ALA A 81 -8.29 -0.62 1.20
C ALA A 81 -9.79 -0.93 1.15
N ASP A 82 -10.37 -1.58 2.18
CA ASP A 82 -11.82 -1.79 2.28
C ASP A 82 -12.56 -0.46 2.36
N LYS A 83 -12.08 0.47 3.18
CA LYS A 83 -12.67 1.82 3.30
C LYS A 83 -12.50 2.70 2.06
N LEU A 84 -11.52 2.42 1.20
CA LEU A 84 -11.36 3.12 -0.08
C LEU A 84 -12.34 2.61 -1.14
N LYS A 85 -12.76 1.34 -1.06
CA LYS A 85 -13.75 0.74 -1.95
C LYS A 85 -15.21 1.02 -1.55
N GLY A 86 -15.45 1.26 -0.26
CA GLY A 86 -16.74 1.72 0.29
C GLY A 86 -16.93 3.23 0.20
#